data_AF-A0A429SNT4-F1
#
_entry.id   AF-A0A429SNT4-F1
#
_cell.length_a   1.000
_cell.length_b   1.000
_cell.length_c   1.000
_cell.angle_alpha   90.00
_cell.angle_beta   90.00
_cell.angle_gamma   90.00
#
_symmetry.space_group_name_H-M   'P 1'
#
loop_
_entity.id
_entity.type
_entity.pdbx_description
1 polymer ?
#
loop_
_entity_poly.entity_id
_entity_poly.type
_entity_poly.pdbx_seq_one_letter_code
_entity_poly.pdbx_strand_id
1 'polypeptide(L)'
;MRPSPRVPGVLAGLVLAAGSVLFAAPQASATGVQDCQEYVASHGKPASAAVAQACYEGSIGNQTSCVASLEQAGVTADVAGSACRASR
;
A
#
# COMPACT_ATOMS: atom_id res chain seq x y z
N MET A 1 -2.29 53.96 15.97
CA MET A 1 -1.86 53.29 14.72
C MET A 1 -0.98 52.09 15.06
N ARG A 2 -1.54 50.88 14.96
CA ARG A 2 -0.92 49.61 14.52
C ARG A 2 -1.96 48.48 14.71
N PRO A 3 -2.71 48.11 13.66
CA PRO A 3 -3.60 46.95 13.71
C PRO A 3 -2.81 45.70 13.33
N SER A 4 -2.76 44.69 14.20
CA SER A 4 -2.29 43.35 13.84
C SER A 4 -3.49 42.54 13.33
N PRO A 5 -3.47 42.07 12.05
CA PRO A 5 -4.58 41.37 11.45
C PRO A 5 -4.70 39.90 11.88
N ARG A 6 -5.97 39.52 12.02
CA ARG A 6 -6.62 38.21 12.22
C ARG A 6 -6.05 37.07 11.36
N VAL A 7 -5.95 35.87 11.95
CA VAL A 7 -6.27 34.58 11.28
C VAL A 7 -6.89 33.60 12.30
N PRO A 8 -8.22 33.49 12.39
CA PRO A 8 -8.87 32.31 12.96
C PRO A 8 -8.95 31.26 11.84
N GLY A 9 -7.88 30.49 11.69
CA GLY A 9 -7.75 29.45 10.68
C GLY A 9 -8.50 28.20 11.10
N VAL A 10 -9.78 28.14 10.71
CA VAL A 10 -10.59 26.93 10.70
C VAL A 10 -9.96 25.95 9.70
N LEU A 11 -9.25 24.94 10.20
CA LEU A 11 -9.01 23.67 9.48
C LEU A 11 -9.87 22.64 10.22
N ALA A 12 -11.19 22.64 9.97
CA ALA A 12 -11.80 21.82 8.93
C ALA A 12 -11.38 20.36 9.10
N GLY A 13 -12.26 19.61 9.77
CA GLY A 13 -12.00 18.26 10.26
C GLY A 13 -11.61 17.28 9.19
N LEU A 14 -10.66 16.41 9.55
CA LEU A 14 -10.50 15.12 8.90
C LEU A 14 -11.75 14.28 9.20
N VAL A 15 -12.70 14.33 8.27
CA VAL A 15 -13.81 13.38 8.20
C VAL A 15 -13.20 12.03 7.82
N LEU A 16 -13.06 11.16 8.82
CA LEU A 16 -12.85 9.72 8.63
C LEU A 16 -14.09 9.17 7.92
N ALA A 17 -14.03 9.11 6.60
CA ALA A 17 -15.00 8.42 5.79
C ALA A 17 -14.86 6.91 6.04
N ALA A 18 -15.62 6.41 7.01
CA ALA A 18 -15.91 5.00 7.16
C ALA A 18 -16.76 4.56 5.96
N GLY A 19 -16.11 3.95 4.96
CA GLY A 19 -16.75 3.10 3.96
C GLY A 19 -16.56 1.64 4.36
N SER A 20 -17.47 1.14 5.17
CA SER A 20 -17.52 -0.21 5.73
C SER A 20 -17.93 -1.27 4.71
N VAL A 21 -17.04 -2.22 4.37
CA VAL A 21 -17.38 -3.63 4.03
C VAL A 21 -16.18 -4.54 4.37
N LEU A 22 -16.32 -5.25 5.49
CA LEU A 22 -15.80 -6.60 5.79
C LEU A 22 -14.28 -6.86 5.81
N PHE A 23 -13.86 -7.56 6.88
CA PHE A 23 -12.51 -8.02 7.22
C PHE A 23 -11.61 -7.01 7.94
N ALA A 24 -11.86 -6.90 9.24
CA ALA A 24 -10.80 -6.68 10.22
C ALA A 24 -9.77 -7.83 10.13
N ALA A 25 -8.81 -7.72 9.21
CA ALA A 25 -7.55 -8.42 9.31
C ALA A 25 -6.59 -7.51 10.09
N PRO A 26 -5.94 -8.02 11.15
CA PRO A 26 -5.18 -7.19 12.08
C PRO A 26 -4.09 -6.39 11.37
N GLN A 27 -4.12 -5.08 11.60
CA GLN A 27 -3.20 -4.01 11.19
C GLN A 27 -1.71 -4.18 11.59
N ALA A 28 -1.23 -5.41 11.81
CA ALA A 28 0.18 -5.76 11.89
C ALA A 28 0.73 -6.32 10.55
N SER A 29 -0.14 -6.72 9.62
CA SER A 29 0.22 -7.33 8.32
C SER A 29 -0.09 -6.43 7.12
N ALA A 30 -0.73 -5.28 7.35
CA ALA A 30 -1.15 -4.36 6.28
C ALA A 30 0.05 -3.60 5.70
N THR A 31 1.01 -3.20 6.54
CA THR A 31 2.17 -2.39 6.13
C THR A 31 2.99 -3.08 5.05
N GLY A 32 3.29 -4.37 5.20
CA GLY A 32 4.06 -5.13 4.19
C GLY A 32 3.35 -5.22 2.84
N VAL A 33 2.02 -5.41 2.82
CA VAL A 33 1.25 -5.44 1.58
C VAL A 33 1.26 -4.07 0.90
N GLN A 34 1.09 -3.00 1.69
CA GLN A 34 1.08 -1.63 1.20
C GLN A 34 2.46 -1.18 0.69
N ASP A 35 3.55 -1.49 1.41
CA ASP A 35 4.93 -1.26 0.97
C ASP A 35 5.25 -1.98 -0.34
N CYS A 36 4.81 -3.23 -0.47
CA CYS A 36 4.97 -3.99 -1.71
C CYS A 36 4.17 -3.38 -2.88
N GLN A 37 2.93 -2.93 -2.64
CA GLN A 37 2.11 -2.27 -3.66
C GLN A 37 2.71 -0.93 -4.11
N GLU A 38 3.18 -0.10 -3.17
CA GLU A 38 3.85 1.17 -3.45
C GLU A 38 5.17 0.95 -4.20
N TYR A 39 5.95 -0.07 -3.82
CA TYR A 39 7.16 -0.45 -4.54
C TYR A 39 6.84 -0.82 -5.99
N VAL A 40 5.85 -1.70 -6.21
CA VAL A 40 5.43 -2.10 -7.57
C VAL A 40 4.89 -0.89 -8.37
N ALA A 41 4.14 0.01 -7.72
CA ALA A 41 3.65 1.25 -8.32
C ALA A 41 4.77 2.20 -8.73
N SER A 42 5.79 2.38 -7.88
CA SER A 42 6.98 3.20 -8.17
C SER A 42 7.78 2.69 -9.37
N HIS A 43 7.68 1.39 -9.66
CA HIS A 43 8.29 0.74 -10.83
C HIS A 43 7.39 0.70 -12.07
N GLY A 44 6.28 1.45 -12.07
CA GLY A 44 5.44 1.69 -13.24
C GLY A 44 4.33 0.64 -13.45
N LYS A 45 4.02 -0.18 -12.45
CA LYS A 45 2.89 -1.11 -12.48
C LYS A 45 1.83 -0.70 -11.46
N PRO A 46 0.60 -0.37 -11.88
CA PRO A 46 -0.43 0.04 -10.95
C PRO A 46 -0.76 -1.08 -9.96
N ALA A 47 -1.07 -0.70 -8.73
CA ALA A 47 -1.59 -1.60 -7.71
C ALA A 47 -2.94 -2.19 -8.18
N SER A 48 -2.88 -3.35 -8.82
CA SER A 48 -4.03 -4.12 -9.26
C SER A 48 -4.41 -5.18 -8.22
N ALA A 49 -5.58 -5.80 -8.35
CA ALA A 49 -5.98 -6.91 -7.49
C ALA A 49 -4.97 -8.07 -7.52
N ALA A 50 -4.33 -8.32 -8.67
CA ALA A 50 -3.28 -9.32 -8.80
C ALA A 50 -2.01 -8.94 -7.99
N VAL A 51 -1.61 -7.67 -8.03
CA VAL A 51 -0.48 -7.15 -7.23
C VAL A 51 -0.83 -7.22 -5.74
N ALA A 52 -2.05 -6.86 -5.35
CA ALA A 52 -2.52 -6.96 -3.97
C ALA A 52 -2.45 -8.39 -3.43
N GLN A 53 -2.93 -9.36 -4.22
CA GLN A 53 -2.89 -10.78 -3.85
C GLN A 53 -1.45 -11.29 -3.74
N ALA A 54 -0.59 -10.95 -4.70
CA ALA A 54 0.82 -11.34 -4.67
C ALA A 54 1.54 -10.77 -3.44
N CYS A 55 1.35 -9.49 -3.15
CA CYS A 55 1.91 -8.83 -1.97
C CYS A 55 1.39 -9.44 -0.66
N TYR A 56 0.13 -9.90 -0.63
CA TYR A 56 -0.42 -10.65 0.51
C TYR A 56 0.25 -12.02 0.69
N GLU A 57 0.53 -12.74 -0.39
CA GLU A 57 1.32 -13.99 -0.32
C GLU A 57 2.70 -13.73 0.28
N GLY A 58 3.35 -12.61 -0.08
CA GLY A 58 4.62 -12.19 0.50
C GLY A 58 4.54 -11.91 2.01
N SER A 59 3.48 -11.22 2.46
CA SER A 59 3.30 -10.86 3.88
C SER A 59 2.99 -12.04 4.79
N ILE A 60 2.44 -13.13 4.26
CA ILE A 60 2.28 -14.41 4.98
C ILE A 60 3.51 -15.33 4.85
N GLY A 61 4.61 -14.84 4.26
CA GLY A 61 5.89 -15.54 4.13
C GLY A 61 6.02 -16.41 2.87
N ASN A 62 5.04 -16.39 1.96
CA ASN A 62 5.09 -17.11 0.69
C ASN A 62 5.74 -16.25 -0.41
N GLN A 63 7.06 -16.10 -0.32
CA GLN A 63 7.89 -15.36 -1.28
C GLN A 63 7.80 -15.95 -2.70
N THR A 64 7.77 -17.27 -2.84
CA THR A 64 7.75 -17.95 -4.15
C THR A 64 6.47 -17.63 -4.93
N SER A 65 5.30 -17.74 -4.28
CA SER A 65 4.04 -17.37 -4.93
C SER A 65 3.95 -15.87 -5.15
N CYS A 66 4.42 -15.04 -4.21
CA CYS A 66 4.46 -13.58 -4.39
C CYS A 66 5.20 -13.17 -5.67
N VAL A 67 6.41 -13.70 -5.89
CA VAL A 67 7.20 -13.36 -7.08
C VAL A 67 6.52 -13.88 -8.34
N ALA A 68 6.08 -15.14 -8.36
CA ALA A 68 5.41 -15.73 -9.53
C ALA A 68 4.11 -14.98 -9.90
N SER A 69 3.33 -14.56 -8.92
CA SER A 69 2.08 -13.80 -9.10
C SER A 69 2.35 -12.38 -9.62
N LEU A 70 3.40 -11.71 -9.13
CA LEU A 70 3.84 -10.40 -9.66
C LEU A 70 4.39 -10.53 -11.10
N GLU A 71 5.14 -11.58 -11.41
CA GLU A 71 5.63 -11.85 -12.77
C GLU A 71 4.48 -12.10 -13.75
N GLN A 72 3.45 -12.84 -13.34
CA GLN A 72 2.23 -13.01 -14.13
C GLN A 72 1.46 -11.69 -14.33
N ALA A 73 1.54 -10.77 -13.38
CA ALA A 73 1.05 -9.39 -13.52
C ALA A 73 1.96 -8.51 -14.41
N GLY A 74 3.03 -9.07 -14.96
CA GLY A 74 3.97 -8.41 -15.86
C GLY A 74 5.01 -7.53 -15.14
N VAL A 75 5.19 -7.72 -13.84
CA VAL A 75 6.32 -7.15 -13.08
C VAL A 75 7.58 -7.95 -13.41
N THR A 76 8.74 -7.32 -13.52
CA THR A 76 9.99 -8.05 -13.76
C THR A 76 10.39 -8.83 -12.50
N ALA A 77 11.05 -9.98 -12.68
CA ALA A 77 11.52 -10.83 -11.57
C ALA A 77 12.32 -10.08 -10.49
N ASP A 78 13.14 -9.10 -10.90
CA ASP A 78 13.96 -8.28 -10.00
C ASP A 78 13.12 -7.36 -9.11
N VAL A 79 12.15 -6.66 -9.71
CA VAL A 79 11.19 -5.80 -9.00
C VAL A 79 10.28 -6.64 -8.12
N ALA A 80 9.78 -7.77 -8.63
CA ALA A 80 8.94 -8.69 -7.89
C ALA A 80 9.66 -9.24 -6.66
N GLY A 81 10.89 -9.73 -6.82
CA GLY A 81 11.69 -10.23 -5.69
C GLY A 81 11.98 -9.17 -4.64
N SER A 82 12.22 -7.93 -5.05
CA SER A 82 12.48 -6.81 -4.13
C SER A 82 11.21 -6.36 -3.41
N ALA A 83 10.09 -6.27 -4.11
CA ALA A 83 8.77 -5.98 -3.53
C ALA A 83 8.36 -7.05 -2.51
N CYS A 84 8.48 -8.33 -2.85
CA CYS A 84 8.12 -9.45 -1.98
C CYS A 84 9.01 -9.54 -0.72
N ARG A 85 10.27 -9.10 -0.82
CA ARG A 85 11.16 -8.97 0.36
C ARG A 85 10.76 -7.81 1.26
N ALA A 86 10.27 -6.71 0.69
CA ALA A 86 9.77 -5.57 1.45
C ALA A 86 8.44 -5.86 2.16
N SER A 87 7.66 -6.83 1.68
CA SER A 87 6.39 -7.24 2.31
C SER A 87 6.52 -8.15 3.54
N ARG A 88 7.72 -8.67 3.85
CA ARG A 88 7.98 -9.64 4.93
C ARG A 88 8.05 -8.99 6.31
#